data_AF-R7JCG7-F1
#
_entry.id   AF-R7JCG7-F1
#
_cell.length_a   1.000
_cell.length_b   1.000
_cell.length_c   1.000
_cell.angle_alpha   90.00
_cell.angle_beta   90.00
_cell.angle_gamma   90.00
#
_symmetry.space_group_name_H-M   'P 1'
#
loop_
_entity.id
_entity.type
_entity.pdbx_description
1 polymer ?
#
loop_
_entity_poly.entity_id
_entity_poly.type
_entity_poly.pdbx_seq_one_letter_code
_entity_poly.pdbx_strand_id
1 'polypeptide(L)'
;MASYLVSKYGDKGLPDYSKSKDFKITWTHSQDAKANPYRSFSASVNFSTSSYDRNQMMGLYNPNATSNTKSSSVNITQRFPNNPLSISATMSINQTSRDSSISVTLPDVTFTLSRIYPFKRKHAVGKERWYEKISMSYTGYLRNSINTKENLLFKSNLIRDWNNAMQHKIPVSATFTLFKYLNISPSFNYSENWYTHKVEQAYDMQKKAMAPVDTTYGFYRTYEYDASISASTTLYGFFKPLPFFGGKKIEMIRHRFEPSISLSARPDFGDSKFGFWQDYVYTNAQGEDVHVQYSPFANQIFSPPSSGKSGSVNFSINNNLEMKVRSDKDSTGFKKISLIDKLSLGMSYNMVADSFKWSDLSVGLRLKLSKNYTLNLNGTFDTYTYKYNEQTGRAYKVDIPRWQAGKGIGRLKQTGTSFSYTFNNDTFKKWFGGGDDSKKKGEGDAAGAESNADNADMNGPEDGEKKSSRLLGKKKEDGEYDADGYYMAKVPWSLSFNYSMSLGYSNEFDPKKMEYKYALTHALSFNGNIQPTKNWSFNFNATYDFDTHKVSYMTCNITRNMHCFQMTASFIPIGPYKSYTFSVAVSSSLLKDLKYNQSSSYREGQQWY
;
A
#
# COMPACT_ATOMS: atom_id res chain seq x y z
N MET A 1 -30.68 10.20 -13.27
CA MET A 1 -31.79 9.49 -13.93
C MET A 1 -32.49 8.63 -12.89
N ALA A 2 -33.81 8.73 -12.80
CA ALA A 2 -34.64 7.86 -11.97
C ALA A 2 -35.66 7.18 -12.85
N SER A 3 -35.90 5.88 -12.64
CA SER A 3 -36.91 5.12 -13.35
C SER A 3 -37.73 4.30 -12.35
N TYR A 4 -39.01 4.15 -12.67
CA TYR A 4 -39.97 3.42 -11.87
C TYR A 4 -40.78 2.51 -12.79
N LEU A 5 -40.97 1.27 -12.37
CA LEU A 5 -41.63 0.21 -13.13
C LEU A 5 -42.66 -0.47 -12.23
N VAL A 6 -43.83 -0.76 -12.78
CA VAL A 6 -44.84 -1.60 -12.13
C VAL A 6 -45.14 -2.76 -13.05
N SER A 7 -44.67 -3.94 -12.70
CA SER A 7 -44.96 -5.16 -13.45
C SER A 7 -46.12 -5.90 -12.81
N LYS A 8 -47.10 -6.27 -13.64
CA LYS A 8 -48.25 -7.10 -13.25
C LYS A 8 -48.26 -8.32 -14.17
N TYR A 9 -48.25 -9.50 -13.59
CA TYR A 9 -48.41 -10.77 -14.29
C TYR A 9 -49.67 -11.46 -13.76
N GLY A 10 -50.44 -12.12 -14.62
CA GLY A 10 -51.70 -12.78 -14.26
C GLY A 10 -52.86 -11.82 -13.95
N ASP A 11 -54.05 -12.38 -13.73
CA ASP A 11 -55.28 -11.64 -13.40
C ASP A 11 -55.54 -11.60 -11.89
N LYS A 12 -56.05 -10.47 -11.40
CA LYS A 12 -56.28 -10.25 -9.97
C LYS A 12 -57.32 -11.26 -9.45
N GLY A 13 -56.85 -12.19 -8.61
CA GLY A 13 -57.68 -13.26 -8.03
C GLY A 13 -57.26 -14.67 -8.46
N LEU A 14 -56.36 -14.80 -9.44
CA LEU A 14 -55.78 -16.07 -9.84
C LEU A 14 -54.45 -16.37 -9.08
N PRO A 15 -54.06 -17.65 -8.94
CA PRO A 15 -52.82 -18.03 -8.24
C PRO A 15 -51.53 -17.51 -8.87
N ASP A 16 -51.55 -17.16 -10.15
CA ASP A 16 -50.42 -16.62 -10.92
C ASP A 16 -50.33 -15.08 -10.86
N TYR A 17 -51.25 -14.42 -10.15
CA TYR A 17 -51.22 -12.97 -9.97
C TYR A 17 -49.98 -12.53 -9.19
N SER A 18 -49.09 -11.78 -9.83
CA SER A 18 -47.97 -11.12 -9.16
C SER A 18 -47.87 -9.66 -9.56
N LYS A 19 -47.57 -8.81 -8.58
CA LYS A 19 -47.42 -7.37 -8.77
C LYS A 19 -46.12 -6.91 -8.12
N SER A 20 -45.16 -6.45 -8.91
CA SER A 20 -43.94 -5.83 -8.43
C SER A 20 -43.97 -4.32 -8.65
N LYS A 21 -43.31 -3.58 -7.75
CA LYS A 21 -43.01 -2.15 -7.91
C LYS A 21 -41.51 -2.01 -7.80
N ASP A 22 -40.89 -1.65 -8.91
CA ASP A 22 -39.44 -1.61 -9.06
C ASP A 22 -39.00 -0.17 -9.32
N PHE A 23 -37.83 0.20 -8.79
CA PHE A 23 -37.25 1.51 -9.06
C PHE A 23 -35.73 1.41 -9.23
N LYS A 24 -35.18 2.35 -9.99
CA LYS A 24 -33.74 2.49 -10.21
C LYS A 24 -33.35 3.96 -10.19
N ILE A 25 -32.24 4.25 -9.53
CA ILE A 25 -31.63 5.57 -9.45
C ILE A 25 -30.20 5.43 -9.93
N THR A 26 -29.89 6.17 -11.00
CA THR A 26 -28.52 6.32 -11.50
C THR A 26 -28.13 7.77 -11.43
N TRP A 27 -27.08 8.09 -10.68
CA TRP A 27 -26.57 9.44 -10.52
C TRP A 27 -25.05 9.42 -10.51
N THR A 28 -24.47 10.05 -11.52
CA THR A 28 -23.03 10.30 -11.60
C THR A 28 -22.79 11.79 -11.49
N HIS A 29 -21.90 12.19 -10.60
CA HIS A 29 -21.49 13.57 -10.42
C HIS A 29 -20.02 13.63 -10.05
N SER A 30 -19.30 14.56 -10.66
CA SER A 30 -17.95 14.92 -10.29
C SER A 30 -17.86 16.43 -10.30
N GLN A 31 -17.65 17.03 -9.12
CA GLN A 31 -17.48 18.47 -9.01
C GLN A 31 -16.10 18.88 -9.55
N ASP A 32 -16.04 19.93 -10.37
CA ASP A 32 -14.78 20.55 -10.76
C ASP A 32 -14.09 21.16 -9.52
N ALA A 33 -12.81 20.85 -9.33
CA ALA A 33 -11.99 21.38 -8.24
C ALA A 33 -11.92 22.93 -8.25
N LYS A 34 -12.07 23.57 -9.42
CA LYS A 34 -12.11 25.03 -9.55
C LYS A 34 -13.41 25.65 -9.03
N ALA A 35 -14.51 24.90 -9.03
CA ALA A 35 -15.81 25.41 -8.58
C ALA A 35 -15.82 25.68 -7.06
N ASN A 36 -15.06 24.90 -6.28
CA ASN A 36 -14.81 25.22 -4.88
C ASN A 36 -13.49 24.55 -4.41
N PRO A 37 -12.43 25.33 -4.12
CA PRO A 37 -11.16 24.76 -3.66
C PRO A 37 -11.23 24.13 -2.25
N TYR A 38 -12.29 24.42 -1.50
CA TYR A 38 -12.51 23.95 -0.14
C TYR A 38 -13.59 22.86 -0.03
N ARG A 39 -14.27 22.52 -1.13
CA ARG A 39 -15.30 21.48 -1.13
C ARG A 39 -15.21 20.64 -2.39
N SER A 40 -15.01 19.34 -2.22
CA SER A 40 -15.12 18.36 -3.28
C SER A 40 -16.33 17.45 -3.03
N PHE A 41 -17.15 17.29 -4.05
CA PHE A 41 -18.33 16.44 -4.02
C PHE A 41 -18.31 15.50 -5.23
N SER A 42 -18.47 14.21 -4.99
CA SER A 42 -18.60 13.21 -6.05
C SER A 42 -19.67 12.18 -5.68
N ALA A 43 -20.39 11.72 -6.70
CA ALA A 43 -21.42 10.70 -6.56
C ALA A 43 -21.32 9.71 -7.71
N SER A 44 -21.40 8.43 -7.38
CA SER A 44 -21.59 7.33 -8.32
C SER A 44 -22.61 6.40 -7.71
N VAL A 45 -23.88 6.73 -7.93
CA VAL A 45 -25.04 6.00 -7.44
C VAL A 45 -25.59 5.16 -8.58
N ASN A 46 -25.68 3.87 -8.35
CA ASN A 46 -26.37 2.90 -9.19
C ASN A 46 -27.18 1.99 -8.27
N PHE A 47 -28.32 2.49 -7.82
CA PHE A 47 -29.22 1.79 -6.93
C PHE A 47 -30.39 1.24 -7.75
N SER A 48 -30.78 -0.01 -7.54
CA SER A 48 -32.08 -0.50 -8.03
C SER A 48 -32.63 -1.59 -7.13
N THR A 49 -33.96 -1.77 -7.16
CA THR A 49 -34.59 -2.93 -6.51
C THR A 49 -34.05 -4.22 -7.12
N SER A 50 -33.95 -5.27 -6.30
CA SER A 50 -33.39 -6.57 -6.73
C SER A 50 -34.10 -7.16 -7.96
N SER A 51 -35.39 -6.88 -8.13
CA SER A 51 -36.22 -7.35 -9.25
C SER A 51 -36.24 -6.41 -10.47
N TYR A 52 -35.67 -5.20 -10.39
CA TYR A 52 -35.75 -4.18 -11.44
C TYR A 52 -35.21 -4.69 -12.79
N ASP A 53 -33.96 -5.18 -12.83
CA ASP A 53 -33.32 -5.55 -14.10
C ASP A 53 -33.92 -6.84 -14.71
N ARG A 54 -34.62 -7.66 -13.91
CA ARG A 54 -35.36 -8.85 -14.38
C ARG A 54 -36.74 -8.48 -14.96
N ASN A 55 -37.43 -7.56 -14.33
CA ASN A 55 -38.80 -7.16 -14.70
C ASN A 55 -38.84 -6.15 -15.85
N GLN A 56 -37.70 -5.53 -16.18
CA GLN A 56 -37.59 -4.62 -17.31
C GLN A 56 -37.86 -5.38 -18.62
N MET A 57 -38.92 -5.00 -19.35
CA MET A 57 -39.40 -5.66 -20.59
C MET A 57 -38.35 -5.77 -21.72
N MET A 58 -37.26 -4.99 -21.66
CA MET A 58 -36.12 -5.02 -22.60
C MET A 58 -34.88 -5.76 -22.04
N GLY A 59 -35.01 -6.47 -20.91
CA GLY A 59 -33.91 -7.07 -20.15
C GLY A 59 -33.35 -8.39 -20.72
N LEU A 60 -34.10 -9.09 -21.59
CA LEU A 60 -33.70 -10.38 -22.19
C LEU A 60 -32.39 -10.29 -23.01
N TYR A 61 -32.03 -9.10 -23.48
CA TYR A 61 -30.81 -8.85 -24.25
C TYR A 61 -29.81 -7.91 -23.54
N ASN A 62 -30.02 -7.58 -22.26
CA ASN A 62 -29.17 -6.62 -21.55
C ASN A 62 -28.12 -7.33 -20.67
N PRO A 63 -26.81 -7.19 -20.94
CA PRO A 63 -25.75 -7.77 -20.11
C PRO A 63 -25.83 -7.34 -18.64
N ASN A 64 -26.41 -6.18 -18.34
CA ASN A 64 -26.60 -5.71 -16.96
C ASN A 64 -27.60 -6.55 -16.15
N ALA A 65 -28.48 -7.34 -16.80
CA ALA A 65 -29.37 -8.28 -16.11
C ALA A 65 -28.60 -9.45 -15.46
N THR A 66 -27.34 -9.67 -15.86
CA THR A 66 -26.43 -10.64 -15.23
C THR A 66 -25.58 -10.05 -14.10
N SER A 67 -25.59 -8.72 -13.93
CA SER A 67 -24.85 -8.05 -12.86
C SER A 67 -25.60 -8.20 -11.54
N ASN A 68 -25.11 -9.11 -10.70
CA ASN A 68 -25.74 -9.43 -9.43
C ASN A 68 -25.40 -8.41 -8.32
N THR A 69 -24.31 -7.65 -8.47
CA THR A 69 -23.82 -6.72 -7.45
C THR A 69 -23.87 -5.28 -7.95
N LYS A 70 -24.50 -4.40 -7.17
CA LYS A 70 -24.59 -2.97 -7.48
C LYS A 70 -23.99 -2.18 -6.33
N SER A 71 -23.04 -1.31 -6.62
CA SER A 71 -22.43 -0.41 -5.64
C SER A 71 -22.83 1.02 -5.92
N SER A 72 -23.11 1.76 -4.86
CA SER A 72 -23.40 3.18 -4.87
C SER A 72 -22.53 3.86 -3.84
N SER A 73 -21.91 4.99 -4.20
CA SER A 73 -21.14 5.80 -3.28
C SER A 73 -21.38 7.29 -3.51
N VAL A 74 -21.43 8.04 -2.42
CA VAL A 74 -21.46 9.50 -2.41
C VAL A 74 -20.37 9.96 -1.45
N ASN A 75 -19.50 10.83 -1.93
CA ASN A 75 -18.37 11.34 -1.17
C ASN A 75 -18.44 12.87 -1.14
N ILE A 76 -18.27 13.42 0.06
CA ILE A 76 -18.12 14.85 0.27
C ILE A 76 -16.90 15.09 1.14
N THR A 77 -16.08 16.06 0.77
CA THR A 77 -14.99 16.55 1.62
C THR A 77 -15.09 18.06 1.70
N GLN A 78 -15.07 18.56 2.93
CA GLN A 78 -15.10 19.97 3.28
C GLN A 78 -13.80 20.31 4.03
N ARG A 79 -13.05 21.26 3.50
CA ARG A 79 -11.93 21.92 4.17
C ARG A 79 -12.39 23.30 4.64
N PHE A 80 -11.84 23.78 5.74
CA PHE A 80 -12.19 25.10 6.27
C PHE A 80 -11.00 26.04 6.06
N PRO A 81 -11.16 27.18 5.34
CA PRO A 81 -10.10 28.15 5.18
C PRO A 81 -9.59 28.63 6.54
N ASN A 82 -8.26 28.78 6.69
CA ASN A 82 -7.61 29.22 7.93
C ASN A 82 -7.91 28.38 9.17
N ASN A 83 -8.48 27.18 9.00
CA ASN A 83 -8.75 26.25 10.08
C ASN A 83 -8.14 24.88 9.72
N PRO A 84 -7.34 24.27 10.61
CA PRO A 84 -6.68 22.98 10.35
C PRO A 84 -7.65 21.79 10.28
N LEU A 85 -8.95 22.01 10.49
CA LEU A 85 -10.00 21.00 10.38
C LEU A 85 -10.37 20.71 8.92
N SER A 86 -10.50 19.43 8.59
CA SER A 86 -11.15 18.93 7.40
C SER A 86 -12.13 17.81 7.77
N ILE A 87 -13.28 17.77 7.12
CA ILE A 87 -14.31 16.76 7.32
C ILE A 87 -14.55 16.06 6.00
N SER A 88 -14.47 14.74 6.00
CA SER A 88 -14.82 13.90 4.87
C SER A 88 -15.96 12.98 5.28
N ALA A 89 -17.00 12.87 4.47
CA ALA A 89 -18.09 11.93 4.68
C ALA A 89 -18.30 11.10 3.42
N THR A 90 -18.40 9.79 3.63
CA THR A 90 -18.71 8.80 2.61
C THR A 90 -20.00 8.10 2.99
N MET A 91 -20.84 7.89 1.98
CA MET A 91 -22.07 7.13 2.08
C MET A 91 -21.98 6.04 1.03
N SER A 92 -22.09 4.78 1.43
CA SER A 92 -21.96 3.66 0.50
C SER A 92 -23.06 2.62 0.70
N ILE A 93 -23.58 2.11 -0.41
CA ILE A 93 -24.58 1.05 -0.44
C ILE A 93 -24.10 -0.01 -1.42
N ASN A 94 -24.04 -1.26 -0.98
CA ASN A 94 -23.76 -2.42 -1.81
C ASN A 94 -24.97 -3.35 -1.79
N GLN A 95 -25.51 -3.68 -2.96
CA GLN A 95 -26.68 -4.53 -3.12
C GLN A 95 -26.32 -5.82 -3.85
N THR A 96 -26.91 -6.93 -3.42
CA THR A 96 -26.87 -8.21 -4.13
C THR A 96 -28.28 -8.59 -4.55
N SER A 97 -28.54 -8.60 -5.87
CA SER A 97 -29.89 -8.78 -6.42
C SER A 97 -30.40 -10.23 -6.31
N ARG A 98 -29.52 -11.23 -6.17
CA ARG A 98 -29.87 -12.65 -6.04
C ARG A 98 -30.75 -12.95 -4.83
N ASP A 99 -30.47 -12.31 -3.71
CA ASP A 99 -31.11 -12.59 -2.43
C ASP A 99 -31.60 -11.32 -1.72
N SER A 100 -31.66 -10.19 -2.42
CA SER A 100 -32.06 -8.87 -1.91
C SER A 100 -31.25 -8.37 -0.70
N SER A 101 -30.01 -8.85 -0.55
CA SER A 101 -29.12 -8.39 0.51
C SER A 101 -28.60 -6.98 0.22
N ILE A 102 -28.63 -6.12 1.23
CA ILE A 102 -28.13 -4.76 1.17
C ILE A 102 -27.20 -4.48 2.36
N SER A 103 -26.00 -4.01 2.03
CA SER A 103 -25.00 -3.53 2.98
C SER A 103 -24.91 -2.01 2.85
N VAL A 104 -25.30 -1.30 3.90
CA VAL A 104 -25.29 0.17 3.94
C VAL A 104 -24.25 0.63 4.95
N THR A 105 -23.44 1.61 4.58
CA THR A 105 -22.61 2.39 5.51
C THR A 105 -22.98 3.85 5.33
N LEU A 106 -23.70 4.40 6.31
CA LEU A 106 -24.28 5.72 6.26
C LEU A 106 -24.54 6.26 7.68
N PRO A 107 -23.88 7.36 8.10
CA PRO A 107 -22.71 7.97 7.46
C PRO A 107 -21.39 7.29 7.89
N ASP A 108 -20.36 7.37 7.04
CA ASP A 108 -18.96 7.17 7.41
C ASP A 108 -18.25 8.53 7.37
N VAL A 109 -18.03 9.14 8.52
CA VAL A 109 -17.48 10.49 8.65
C VAL A 109 -16.10 10.44 9.28
N THR A 110 -15.12 11.05 8.63
CA THR A 110 -13.78 11.29 9.15
C THR A 110 -13.57 12.77 9.42
N PHE A 111 -13.29 13.12 10.68
CA PHE A 111 -12.85 14.43 11.12
C PHE A 111 -11.33 14.40 11.25
N THR A 112 -10.63 15.29 10.57
CA THR A 112 -9.17 15.38 10.66
C THR A 112 -8.77 16.81 11.03
N LEU A 113 -8.13 16.95 12.18
CA LEU A 113 -7.48 18.18 12.62
C LEU A 113 -5.97 18.04 12.38
N SER A 114 -5.46 18.81 11.43
CA SER A 114 -4.02 18.90 11.18
C SER A 114 -3.27 19.37 12.44
N ARG A 115 -1.97 19.09 12.52
CA ARG A 115 -1.14 19.42 13.68
C ARG A 115 -1.29 20.89 14.10
N ILE A 116 -1.74 21.10 15.34
CA ILE A 116 -1.82 22.39 16.02
C ILE A 116 -0.85 22.45 17.21
N TYR A 117 -0.50 23.66 17.63
CA TYR A 117 0.26 23.93 18.85
C TYR A 117 -0.64 24.67 19.83
N PRO A 118 -1.46 23.96 20.62
CA PRO A 118 -2.57 24.56 21.37
C PRO A 118 -2.12 25.65 22.37
N PHE A 119 -0.89 25.58 22.87
CA PHE A 119 -0.36 26.54 23.84
C PHE A 119 0.54 27.61 23.22
N LYS A 120 0.73 27.62 21.90
CA LYS A 120 1.59 28.59 21.22
C LYS A 120 0.93 29.97 21.20
N ARG A 121 1.68 30.99 21.64
CA ARG A 121 1.18 32.37 21.69
C ARG A 121 0.94 32.91 20.29
N LYS A 122 -0.17 33.63 20.10
CA LYS A 122 -0.50 34.31 18.82
C LYS A 122 0.46 35.47 18.54
N HIS A 123 0.81 36.23 19.58
CA HIS A 123 1.80 37.31 19.51
C HIS A 123 3.06 36.87 20.27
N ALA A 124 4.09 36.49 19.53
CA ALA A 124 5.34 36.00 20.10
C ALA A 124 6.17 37.19 20.64
N VAL A 125 6.36 37.23 21.96
CA VAL A 125 7.33 38.13 22.61
C VAL A 125 8.30 37.29 23.44
N GLY A 126 9.59 37.42 23.16
CA GLY A 126 10.66 36.66 23.79
C GLY A 126 10.82 35.23 23.26
N LYS A 127 11.59 34.41 23.98
CA LYS A 127 11.84 33.00 23.62
C LYS A 127 10.57 32.16 23.83
N GLU A 128 10.41 31.17 22.96
CA GLU A 128 9.32 30.17 23.05
C GLU A 128 9.48 29.32 24.33
N ARG A 129 8.41 29.19 25.10
CA ARG A 129 8.39 28.34 26.31
C ARG A 129 8.22 26.88 25.92
N TRP A 130 8.65 25.96 26.80
CA TRP A 130 8.66 24.52 26.50
C TRP A 130 7.27 23.99 26.10
N TYR A 131 6.21 24.42 26.80
CA TYR A 131 4.85 23.96 26.53
C TYR A 131 4.29 24.46 25.19
N GLU A 132 4.85 25.54 24.61
CA GLU A 132 4.44 26.06 23.30
C GLU A 132 4.88 25.13 22.15
N LYS A 133 5.80 24.19 22.42
CA LYS A 133 6.25 23.14 21.49
C LYS A 133 5.37 21.90 21.53
N ILE A 134 4.45 21.80 22.48
CA ILE A 134 3.48 20.72 22.52
C ILE A 134 2.58 20.86 21.31
N SER A 135 2.53 19.80 20.54
CA SER A 135 1.71 19.68 19.36
C SER A 135 0.69 18.58 19.54
N MET A 136 -0.48 18.80 18.96
CA MET A 136 -1.61 17.91 19.02
C MET A 136 -2.22 17.82 17.63
N SER A 137 -2.66 16.63 17.25
CA SER A 137 -3.59 16.46 16.13
C SER A 137 -4.77 15.61 16.60
N TYR A 138 -5.82 15.57 15.80
CA TYR A 138 -7.00 14.78 16.11
C TYR A 138 -7.54 14.10 14.85
N THR A 139 -7.89 12.84 14.96
CA THR A 139 -8.66 12.13 13.94
C THR A 139 -9.84 11.44 14.59
N GLY A 140 -11.05 11.82 14.17
CA GLY A 140 -12.30 11.22 14.60
C GLY A 140 -12.91 10.41 13.46
N TYR A 141 -13.36 9.19 13.72
CA TYR A 141 -14.11 8.35 12.80
C TYR A 141 -15.48 8.10 13.38
N LEU A 142 -16.54 8.45 12.68
CA LEU A 142 -17.91 8.08 13.03
C LEU A 142 -18.40 7.16 11.93
N ARG A 143 -18.72 5.91 12.28
CA ARG A 143 -19.21 4.94 11.31
C ARG A 143 -20.51 4.33 11.79
N ASN A 144 -21.47 4.32 10.87
CA ASN A 144 -22.75 3.66 11.03
C ASN A 144 -22.96 2.70 9.84
N SER A 145 -23.24 1.43 10.12
CA SER A 145 -23.44 0.41 9.09
C SER A 145 -24.49 -0.65 9.45
N ILE A 146 -25.13 -1.22 8.43
CA ILE A 146 -26.09 -2.31 8.57
C ILE A 146 -25.96 -3.28 7.40
N ASN A 147 -26.11 -4.57 7.69
CA ASN A 147 -26.30 -5.62 6.70
C ASN A 147 -27.70 -6.19 6.89
N THR A 148 -28.58 -6.00 5.91
CA THR A 148 -29.99 -6.39 6.02
C THR A 148 -30.57 -6.75 4.65
N LYS A 149 -31.87 -6.97 4.58
CA LYS A 149 -32.60 -7.17 3.32
C LYS A 149 -33.24 -5.86 2.86
N GLU A 150 -33.39 -5.69 1.55
CA GLU A 150 -33.96 -4.47 0.94
C GLU A 150 -35.30 -4.06 1.56
N ASN A 151 -36.17 -5.02 1.87
CA ASN A 151 -37.48 -4.81 2.48
C ASN A 151 -37.45 -4.46 3.99
N LEU A 152 -36.30 -4.70 4.65
CA LEU A 152 -36.08 -4.44 6.07
C LEU A 152 -35.29 -3.16 6.34
N LEU A 153 -34.57 -2.62 5.34
CA LEU A 153 -33.68 -1.46 5.53
C LEU A 153 -34.37 -0.27 6.23
N PHE A 154 -35.55 0.13 5.76
CA PHE A 154 -36.31 1.25 6.35
C PHE A 154 -37.15 0.86 7.58
N LYS A 155 -37.19 -0.43 7.92
CA LYS A 155 -37.87 -0.95 9.12
C LYS A 155 -36.89 -1.23 10.27
N SER A 156 -35.59 -1.22 9.97
CA SER A 156 -34.52 -1.53 10.90
C SER A 156 -34.30 -0.34 11.85
N ASN A 157 -34.18 -0.62 13.14
CA ASN A 157 -33.95 0.37 14.18
C ASN A 157 -32.48 0.83 14.19
N LEU A 158 -32.26 2.15 14.13
CA LEU A 158 -30.93 2.77 14.07
C LEU A 158 -30.01 2.46 15.27
N ILE A 159 -30.57 2.09 16.42
CA ILE A 159 -29.81 1.79 17.63
C ILE A 159 -29.60 0.27 17.78
N ARG A 160 -30.60 -0.54 17.41
CA ARG A 160 -30.59 -1.99 17.64
C ARG A 160 -30.03 -2.82 16.50
N ASP A 161 -30.39 -2.47 15.26
CA ASP A 161 -30.08 -3.26 14.07
C ASP A 161 -28.89 -2.70 13.29
N TRP A 162 -28.58 -1.42 13.48
CA TRP A 162 -27.40 -0.79 12.92
C TRP A 162 -26.23 -0.84 13.89
N ASN A 163 -25.05 -1.15 13.36
CA ASN A 163 -23.80 -1.04 14.07
C ASN A 163 -23.33 0.42 14.03
N ASN A 164 -23.13 1.01 15.19
CA ASN A 164 -22.73 2.40 15.33
C ASN A 164 -21.54 2.51 16.28
N ALA A 165 -20.48 3.17 15.84
CA ALA A 165 -19.35 3.48 16.71
C ALA A 165 -18.66 4.78 16.30
N MET A 166 -18.02 5.42 17.27
CA MET A 166 -17.11 6.55 17.04
C MET A 166 -15.72 6.23 17.59
N GLN A 167 -14.66 6.55 16.87
CA GLN A 167 -13.27 6.39 17.33
C GLN A 167 -12.56 7.75 17.27
N HIS A 168 -11.84 8.07 18.33
CA HIS A 168 -11.07 9.29 18.51
C HIS A 168 -9.59 8.92 18.62
N LYS A 169 -8.73 9.57 17.85
CA LYS A 169 -7.27 9.42 17.95
C LYS A 169 -6.65 10.79 18.20
N ILE A 170 -5.94 10.92 19.32
CA ILE A 170 -5.35 12.17 19.78
C ILE A 170 -3.86 11.91 20.07
N PRO A 171 -2.99 11.94 19.05
CA PRO A 171 -1.55 11.94 19.27
C PRO A 171 -1.09 13.33 19.73
N VAL A 172 -0.37 13.35 20.84
CA VAL A 172 0.27 14.53 21.42
C VAL A 172 1.78 14.28 21.41
N SER A 173 2.56 15.26 20.96
CA SER A 173 4.01 15.15 20.98
C SER A 173 4.67 16.51 21.14
N ALA A 174 5.86 16.53 21.73
CA ALA A 174 6.71 17.71 21.76
C ALA A 174 8.14 17.29 21.40
N THR A 175 8.93 18.20 20.83
CA THR A 175 10.35 17.96 20.54
C THR A 175 11.19 19.08 21.15
N PHE A 176 12.15 18.70 21.98
CA PHE A 176 13.05 19.59 22.69
C PHE A 176 14.49 19.32 22.29
N THR A 177 15.16 20.32 21.74
CA THR A 177 16.61 20.25 21.50
C THR A 177 17.35 20.71 22.74
N LEU A 178 17.90 19.77 23.51
CA LEU A 178 18.80 20.03 24.63
C LEU A 178 20.25 20.12 24.12
N PHE A 179 21.01 21.03 24.73
CA PHE A 179 22.43 21.26 24.41
C PHE A 179 22.76 21.53 22.92
N LYS A 180 21.75 21.85 22.09
CA LYS A 180 21.83 22.02 20.62
C LYS A 180 22.04 20.75 19.78
N TYR A 181 22.28 19.59 20.39
CA TYR A 181 22.57 18.34 19.66
C TYR A 181 21.71 17.14 20.06
N LEU A 182 21.03 17.20 21.21
CA LEU A 182 20.19 16.10 21.70
C LEU A 182 18.71 16.48 21.55
N ASN A 183 17.99 15.79 20.66
CA ASN A 183 16.55 15.96 20.50
C ASN A 183 15.82 14.94 21.37
N ILE A 184 15.11 15.43 22.39
CA ILE A 184 14.22 14.64 23.22
C ILE A 184 12.78 14.88 22.78
N SER A 185 12.08 13.82 22.41
CA SER A 185 10.73 13.85 21.89
C SER A 185 9.81 12.93 22.70
N PRO A 186 9.16 13.45 23.76
CA PRO A 186 8.04 12.75 24.38
C PRO A 186 6.82 12.77 23.47
N SER A 187 6.07 11.67 23.48
CA SER A 187 4.79 11.52 22.82
C SER A 187 3.83 10.72 23.69
N PHE A 188 2.55 11.03 23.55
CA PHE A 188 1.44 10.37 24.21
C PHE A 188 0.35 10.20 23.17
N ASN A 189 -0.05 8.96 22.93
CA ASN A 189 -1.15 8.65 22.03
C ASN A 189 -2.34 8.22 22.88
N TYR A 190 -3.49 8.83 22.62
CA TYR A 190 -4.76 8.46 23.23
C TYR A 190 -5.73 8.06 22.13
N SER A 191 -6.31 6.87 22.25
CA SER A 191 -7.34 6.36 21.36
C SER A 191 -8.58 6.02 22.18
N GLU A 192 -9.75 6.47 21.78
CA GLU A 192 -11.01 6.19 22.49
C GLU A 192 -12.08 5.76 21.50
N ASN A 193 -12.80 4.69 21.83
CA ASN A 193 -13.95 4.20 21.08
C ASN A 193 -15.22 4.43 21.90
N TRP A 194 -16.25 4.95 21.25
CA TRP A 194 -17.61 5.06 21.77
C TRP A 194 -18.52 4.06 21.07
N TYR A 195 -19.29 3.34 21.89
CA TYR A 195 -20.25 2.33 21.47
C TYR A 195 -21.64 2.68 21.98
N THR A 196 -22.64 2.20 21.26
CA THR A 196 -24.07 2.36 21.57
C THR A 196 -24.67 1.13 22.25
N HIS A 197 -23.88 0.06 22.38
CA HIS A 197 -24.26 -1.15 23.08
C HIS A 197 -23.02 -1.93 23.52
N LYS A 198 -23.23 -2.88 24.44
CA LYS A 198 -22.29 -3.95 24.79
C LYS A 198 -23.02 -5.29 24.64
N VAL A 199 -22.27 -6.35 24.37
CA VAL A 199 -22.80 -7.71 24.21
C VAL A 199 -22.16 -8.61 25.25
N GLU A 200 -22.96 -9.04 26.22
CA GLU A 200 -22.53 -10.00 27.23
C GLU A 200 -22.48 -11.40 26.62
N GLN A 201 -21.47 -12.18 26.99
CA GLN A 201 -21.23 -13.50 26.43
C GLN A 201 -21.16 -14.54 27.55
N ALA A 202 -21.63 -15.75 27.24
CA ALA A 202 -21.48 -16.93 28.07
C ALA A 202 -20.98 -18.09 27.22
N TYR A 203 -20.37 -19.07 27.89
CA TYR A 203 -19.90 -20.26 27.21
C TYR A 203 -21.07 -21.15 26.78
N ASP A 204 -21.18 -21.42 25.49
CA ASP A 204 -22.16 -22.32 24.90
C ASP A 204 -21.56 -23.73 24.77
N MET A 205 -22.08 -24.68 25.56
CA MET A 205 -21.59 -26.07 25.58
C MET A 205 -21.81 -26.82 24.24
N GLN A 206 -22.80 -26.43 23.43
CA GLN A 206 -23.05 -27.05 22.13
C GLN A 206 -22.06 -26.53 21.07
N LYS A 207 -21.80 -25.22 21.08
CA LYS A 207 -20.85 -24.59 20.14
C LYS A 207 -19.39 -24.68 20.58
N LYS A 208 -19.13 -25.08 21.83
CA LYS A 208 -17.81 -25.12 22.47
C LYS A 208 -17.07 -23.77 22.37
N ALA A 209 -17.80 -22.67 22.48
CA ALA A 209 -17.28 -21.32 22.33
C ALA A 209 -18.10 -20.30 23.14
N MET A 210 -17.52 -19.14 23.43
CA MET A 210 -18.27 -18.00 23.97
C MET A 210 -19.30 -17.53 22.92
N ALA A 211 -20.55 -17.39 23.36
CA ALA A 211 -21.66 -16.97 22.53
C ALA A 211 -22.38 -15.76 23.17
N PRO A 212 -22.92 -14.84 22.35
CA PRO A 212 -23.68 -13.71 22.87
C PRO A 212 -24.95 -14.19 23.58
N VAL A 213 -25.20 -13.64 24.77
CA VAL A 213 -26.38 -13.94 25.60
C VAL A 213 -27.34 -12.77 25.61
N ASP A 214 -26.83 -11.58 25.90
CA ASP A 214 -27.64 -10.37 26.02
C ASP A 214 -26.91 -9.16 25.44
N THR A 215 -27.70 -8.22 24.90
CA THR A 215 -27.21 -6.96 24.34
C THR A 215 -27.82 -5.80 25.11
N THR A 216 -26.99 -5.10 25.88
CA THR A 216 -27.41 -3.91 26.61
C THR A 216 -27.12 -2.64 25.79
N TYR A 217 -28.15 -1.88 25.45
CA TYR A 217 -28.02 -0.61 24.74
C TYR A 217 -27.77 0.56 25.70
N GLY A 218 -26.86 1.45 25.34
CA GLY A 218 -26.43 2.57 26.17
C GLY A 218 -25.16 3.22 25.62
N PHE A 219 -24.69 4.30 26.24
CA PHE A 219 -23.41 4.89 25.88
C PHE A 219 -22.28 4.23 26.65
N TYR A 220 -21.36 3.59 25.92
CA TYR A 220 -20.17 2.97 26.49
C TYR A 220 -18.93 3.53 25.83
N ARG A 221 -17.85 3.68 26.60
CA ARG A 221 -16.58 4.15 26.10
C ARG A 221 -15.46 3.21 26.51
N THR A 222 -14.54 2.95 25.60
CA THR A 222 -13.29 2.24 25.88
C THR A 222 -12.14 3.11 25.40
N TYR A 223 -11.02 3.11 26.10
CA TYR A 223 -9.90 3.95 25.75
C TYR A 223 -8.59 3.22 25.96
N GLU A 224 -7.62 3.51 25.10
CA GLU A 224 -6.25 3.09 25.28
C GLU A 224 -5.31 4.27 25.15
N TYR A 225 -4.17 4.14 25.80
CA TYR A 225 -3.11 5.10 25.70
C TYR A 225 -1.75 4.43 25.81
N ASP A 226 -0.80 5.02 25.10
CA ASP A 226 0.62 4.70 25.18
C ASP A 226 1.42 5.99 25.30
N ALA A 227 2.52 5.88 26.03
CA ALA A 227 3.47 6.96 26.20
C ALA A 227 4.83 6.49 25.70
N SER A 228 5.55 7.38 25.01
CA SER A 228 6.93 7.13 24.65
C SER A 228 7.80 8.37 24.81
N ILE A 229 9.07 8.16 25.12
CA ILE A 229 10.09 9.19 25.12
C ILE A 229 11.24 8.72 24.24
N SER A 230 11.55 9.52 23.22
CA SER A 230 12.67 9.25 22.33
C SER A 230 13.76 10.29 22.51
N ALA A 231 15.01 9.86 22.39
CA ALA A 231 16.19 10.71 22.37
C ALA A 231 17.00 10.38 21.11
N SER A 232 17.37 11.40 20.35
CA SER A 232 18.15 11.26 19.12
C SER A 232 19.20 12.35 18.99
N THR A 233 20.30 12.04 18.29
CA THR A 233 21.33 13.02 17.96
C THR A 233 21.87 12.77 16.56
N THR A 234 22.62 13.71 16.02
CA THR A 234 23.30 13.57 14.73
C THR A 234 24.77 13.94 14.92
N LEU A 235 25.65 12.98 14.64
CA LEU A 235 27.09 13.15 14.67
C LEU A 235 27.62 13.17 13.22
N TYR A 236 28.56 14.07 12.96
CA TYR A 236 29.23 14.19 11.66
C TYR A 236 30.71 13.86 11.81
N GLY A 237 31.16 12.82 11.14
CA GLY A 237 32.57 12.47 10.97
C GLY A 237 33.06 12.87 9.58
N PHE A 238 34.28 13.39 9.49
CA PHE A 238 34.94 13.73 8.24
C PHE A 238 36.31 13.04 8.19
N PHE A 239 36.48 12.13 7.24
CA PHE A 239 37.69 11.35 7.06
C PHE A 239 38.36 11.74 5.75
N LYS A 240 39.64 12.08 5.80
CA LYS A 240 40.46 12.26 4.58
C LYS A 240 41.23 10.95 4.34
N PRO A 241 40.95 10.21 3.26
CA PRO A 241 41.66 8.96 2.99
C PRO A 241 43.15 9.24 2.74
N LEU A 242 44.00 8.31 3.17
CA LEU A 242 45.45 8.43 2.99
C LEU A 242 45.82 8.41 1.49
N PRO A 243 46.93 9.07 1.08
CA PRO A 243 47.28 9.29 -0.32
C PRO A 243 47.30 8.04 -1.22
N PHE A 244 47.60 6.87 -0.65
CA PHE A 244 47.70 5.60 -1.36
C PHE A 244 46.33 4.91 -1.64
N PHE A 245 45.25 5.32 -0.97
CA PHE A 245 43.87 4.88 -1.25
C PHE A 245 43.08 5.98 -2.00
N GLY A 246 43.59 6.42 -3.15
CA GLY A 246 42.88 7.36 -4.05
C GLY A 246 43.02 8.85 -3.71
N GLY A 247 43.99 9.22 -2.88
CA GLY A 247 44.09 10.54 -2.23
C GLY A 247 44.49 11.74 -3.10
N LYS A 248 44.47 11.65 -4.44
CA LYS A 248 44.53 12.86 -5.31
C LYS A 248 43.17 13.30 -5.85
N LYS A 249 42.18 12.40 -5.92
CA LYS A 249 40.83 12.70 -6.44
C LYS A 249 39.78 12.77 -5.35
N ILE A 250 39.92 11.95 -4.30
CA ILE A 250 39.00 11.92 -3.16
C ILE A 250 39.49 12.91 -2.11
N GLU A 251 38.74 13.97 -1.87
CA GLU A 251 39.11 15.03 -0.95
C GLU A 251 38.70 14.70 0.49
N MET A 252 37.49 14.14 0.66
CA MET A 252 36.88 13.91 1.96
C MET A 252 35.75 12.89 1.87
N ILE A 253 35.64 12.03 2.87
CA ILE A 253 34.50 11.16 3.12
C ILE A 253 33.77 11.70 4.35
N ARG A 254 32.48 11.99 4.20
CA ARG A 254 31.58 12.42 5.27
C ARG A 254 30.75 11.23 5.73
N HIS A 255 30.82 10.93 7.02
CA HIS A 255 29.95 9.96 7.68
C HIS A 255 28.97 10.70 8.59
N ARG A 256 27.67 10.54 8.33
CA ARG A 256 26.61 11.04 9.19
C ARG A 256 26.04 9.88 9.99
N PHE A 257 26.19 9.93 11.31
CA PHE A 257 25.76 8.91 12.26
C PHE A 257 24.63 9.44 13.13
N GLU A 258 23.47 8.79 13.10
CA GLU A 258 22.26 9.21 13.79
C GLU A 258 21.75 8.10 14.71
N PRO A 259 22.24 8.06 15.96
CA PRO A 259 21.71 7.15 16.95
C PRO A 259 20.41 7.72 17.52
N SER A 260 19.49 6.82 17.85
CA SER A 260 18.23 7.12 18.52
C SER A 260 17.85 5.97 19.45
N ILE A 261 17.32 6.35 20.61
CA ILE A 261 16.74 5.44 21.59
C ILE A 261 15.31 5.90 21.88
N SER A 262 14.37 4.97 21.96
CA SER A 262 12.97 5.28 22.27
C SER A 262 12.44 4.29 23.30
N LEU A 263 12.00 4.78 24.45
CA LEU A 263 11.29 4.02 25.47
C LEU A 263 9.79 4.22 25.25
N SER A 264 9.04 3.14 25.08
CA SER A 264 7.57 3.16 24.97
C SER A 264 6.92 2.22 25.98
N ALA A 265 5.78 2.61 26.52
CA ALA A 265 5.00 1.82 27.47
C ALA A 265 3.50 1.95 27.23
N ARG A 266 2.79 0.83 27.38
CA ARG A 266 1.34 0.70 27.29
C ARG A 266 0.84 -0.14 28.47
N PRO A 267 -0.16 0.32 29.25
CA PRO A 267 -0.77 -0.48 30.30
C PRO A 267 -1.47 -1.74 29.78
N ASP A 268 -1.80 -2.65 30.69
CA ASP A 268 -2.68 -3.78 30.41
C ASP A 268 -4.15 -3.35 30.47
N PHE A 269 -4.79 -3.18 29.32
CA PHE A 269 -6.21 -2.83 29.25
C PHE A 269 -7.17 -4.00 29.51
N GLY A 270 -6.63 -5.21 29.69
CA GLY A 270 -7.34 -6.39 30.21
C GLY A 270 -7.56 -6.37 31.72
N ASP A 271 -6.89 -5.48 32.44
CA ASP A 271 -7.09 -5.31 33.88
C ASP A 271 -8.52 -4.87 34.19
N SER A 272 -9.15 -5.57 35.14
CA SER A 272 -10.52 -5.33 35.63
C SER A 272 -10.82 -3.86 35.97
N LYS A 273 -9.82 -3.06 36.38
CA LYS A 273 -9.99 -1.63 36.69
C LYS A 273 -10.49 -0.79 35.50
N PHE A 274 -10.25 -1.25 34.28
CA PHE A 274 -10.70 -0.56 33.07
C PHE A 274 -12.12 -0.98 32.67
N GLY A 275 -12.57 -2.17 33.06
CA GLY A 275 -13.91 -2.68 32.73
C GLY A 275 -14.12 -3.00 31.24
N PHE A 276 -13.05 -3.12 30.44
CA PHE A 276 -13.15 -3.46 29.02
C PHE A 276 -13.19 -4.97 28.78
N TRP A 277 -12.73 -5.74 29.76
CA TRP A 277 -12.67 -7.20 29.75
C TRP A 277 -13.36 -7.74 31.01
N GLN A 278 -13.97 -8.90 30.88
CA GLN A 278 -14.67 -9.62 31.93
C GLN A 278 -14.17 -11.06 31.97
N ASP A 279 -14.02 -11.60 33.18
CA ASP A 279 -13.68 -12.99 33.40
C ASP A 279 -14.98 -13.79 33.54
N TYR A 280 -15.11 -14.85 32.74
CA TYR A 280 -16.21 -15.79 32.77
C TYR A 280 -15.69 -17.17 33.17
N VAL A 281 -16.40 -17.85 34.07
CA VAL A 281 -16.04 -19.19 34.53
C VAL A 281 -17.10 -20.16 34.06
N TYR A 282 -16.67 -21.27 33.46
CA TYR A 282 -17.54 -22.39 33.14
C TYR A 282 -16.87 -23.71 33.49
N THR A 283 -17.67 -24.69 33.89
CA THR A 283 -17.18 -26.05 34.15
C THR A 283 -17.12 -26.83 32.85
N ASN A 284 -15.95 -27.38 32.51
CA ASN A 284 -15.75 -28.20 31.32
C ASN A 284 -16.34 -29.61 31.47
N ALA A 285 -16.26 -30.43 30.42
CA ALA A 285 -16.79 -31.80 30.42
C ALA A 285 -16.07 -32.74 31.42
N GLN A 286 -14.89 -32.33 31.91
CA GLN A 286 -14.07 -33.02 32.89
C GLN A 286 -14.37 -32.57 34.33
N GLY A 287 -15.30 -31.63 34.53
CA GLY A 287 -15.65 -31.11 35.86
C GLY A 287 -14.70 -30.03 36.39
N GLU A 288 -13.82 -29.49 35.53
CA GLU A 288 -12.86 -28.44 35.91
C GLU A 288 -13.40 -27.06 35.55
N ASP A 289 -13.24 -26.10 36.45
CA ASP A 289 -13.58 -24.71 36.18
C ASP A 289 -12.54 -24.06 35.26
N VAL A 290 -13.00 -23.60 34.11
CA VAL A 290 -12.20 -22.93 33.09
C VAL A 290 -12.52 -21.45 33.10
N HIS A 291 -11.48 -20.64 33.33
CA HIS A 291 -11.56 -19.18 33.25
C HIS A 291 -11.31 -18.72 31.81
N VAL A 292 -12.23 -17.92 31.28
CA VAL A 292 -12.12 -17.29 29.97
C VAL A 292 -12.32 -15.80 30.12
N GLN A 293 -11.36 -15.03 29.65
CA GLN A 293 -11.48 -13.58 29.58
C GLN A 293 -12.06 -13.18 28.22
N TYR A 294 -13.11 -12.37 28.23
CA TYR A 294 -13.73 -11.84 27.02
C TYR A 294 -14.04 -10.35 27.16
N SER A 295 -14.17 -9.64 26.04
CA SER A 295 -14.61 -8.24 26.04
C SER A 295 -16.07 -8.14 25.62
N PRO A 296 -16.95 -7.48 26.40
CA PRO A 296 -18.32 -7.16 25.97
C PRO A 296 -18.38 -6.24 24.74
N PHE A 297 -17.25 -5.65 24.36
CA PHE A 297 -17.10 -4.79 23.18
C PHE A 297 -16.42 -5.54 22.01
N ALA A 298 -16.20 -6.85 22.13
CA ALA A 298 -15.71 -7.66 21.03
C ALA A 298 -16.69 -7.60 19.83
N ASN A 299 -16.14 -7.73 18.61
CA ASN A 299 -16.91 -7.71 17.35
C ASN A 299 -17.67 -6.40 17.05
N GLN A 300 -17.40 -5.32 17.78
CA GLN A 300 -17.85 -3.97 17.43
C GLN A 300 -17.09 -3.45 16.19
N ILE A 301 -17.61 -2.38 15.56
CA ILE A 301 -16.99 -1.75 14.39
C ILE A 301 -15.51 -1.39 14.64
N PHE A 302 -15.24 -0.85 15.82
CA PHE A 302 -13.90 -0.59 16.30
C PHE A 302 -13.58 -1.58 17.42
N SER A 303 -12.49 -2.32 17.29
CA SER A 303 -12.09 -3.29 18.32
C SER A 303 -11.74 -2.57 19.63
N PRO A 304 -12.07 -3.17 20.79
CA PRO A 304 -11.68 -2.62 22.07
C PRO A 304 -10.15 -2.74 22.27
N PRO A 305 -9.58 -1.99 23.20
CA PRO A 305 -8.18 -2.14 23.60
C PRO A 305 -7.82 -3.59 23.90
N SER A 306 -6.72 -4.07 23.32
CA SER A 306 -6.23 -5.42 23.59
C SER A 306 -5.78 -5.56 25.04
N SER A 307 -6.00 -6.74 25.63
CA SER A 307 -5.34 -7.14 26.88
C SER A 307 -3.83 -7.27 26.67
N GLY A 308 -3.10 -7.24 27.78
CA GLY A 308 -1.64 -7.30 27.85
C GLY A 308 -0.98 -5.93 28.02
N LYS A 309 -0.08 -5.84 29.00
CA LYS A 309 0.89 -4.74 29.13
C LYS A 309 1.97 -4.86 28.06
N SER A 310 2.46 -3.73 27.55
CA SER A 310 3.63 -3.71 26.67
C SER A 310 4.63 -2.64 27.11
N GLY A 311 5.91 -2.92 26.91
CA GLY A 311 6.98 -2.00 27.21
C GLY A 311 8.19 -2.35 26.38
N SER A 312 8.77 -1.39 25.67
CA SER A 312 9.93 -1.64 24.82
C SER A 312 10.90 -0.48 24.79
N VAL A 313 12.19 -0.82 24.72
CA VAL A 313 13.28 0.11 24.41
C VAL A 313 13.75 -0.18 23.00
N ASN A 314 13.53 0.75 22.09
CA ASN A 314 13.92 0.66 20.69
C ASN A 314 15.23 1.41 20.48
N PHE A 315 16.21 0.74 19.90
CA PHE A 315 17.49 1.30 19.50
C PHE A 315 17.52 1.35 17.97
N SER A 316 17.82 2.52 17.41
CA SER A 316 17.97 2.68 15.98
C SER A 316 19.18 3.54 15.66
N ILE A 317 19.99 3.07 14.72
CA ILE A 317 21.17 3.77 14.24
C ILE A 317 21.01 3.94 12.73
N ASN A 318 20.95 5.18 12.27
CA ASN A 318 21.02 5.48 10.84
C ASN A 318 22.40 6.02 10.48
N ASN A 319 22.94 5.52 9.37
CA ASN A 319 24.22 5.93 8.82
C ASN A 319 24.04 6.39 7.39
N ASN A 320 24.75 7.44 7.01
CA ASN A 320 24.89 7.88 5.63
C ASN A 320 26.37 8.18 5.38
N LEU A 321 26.89 7.72 4.23
CA LEU A 321 28.28 7.90 3.86
C LEU A 321 28.37 8.54 2.47
N GLU A 322 29.00 9.70 2.40
CA GLU A 322 29.18 10.47 1.18
C GLU A 322 30.65 10.76 0.94
N MET A 323 31.03 10.88 -0.32
CA MET A 323 32.38 11.20 -0.75
C MET A 323 32.38 12.46 -1.61
N LYS A 324 33.32 13.37 -1.32
CA LYS A 324 33.60 14.56 -2.11
C LYS A 324 34.81 14.28 -3.00
N VAL A 325 34.60 14.36 -4.31
CA VAL A 325 35.62 14.11 -5.35
C VAL A 325 35.85 15.39 -6.14
N ARG A 326 37.11 15.68 -6.51
CA ARG A 326 37.43 16.80 -7.41
C ARG A 326 36.88 16.51 -8.82
N SER A 327 36.26 17.50 -9.45
CA SER A 327 35.69 17.38 -10.79
C SER A 327 36.82 17.39 -11.83
N ASP A 328 36.78 16.46 -12.79
CA ASP A 328 37.72 16.48 -13.93
C ASP A 328 37.30 17.53 -15.00
N LYS A 329 36.10 18.14 -14.88
CA LYS A 329 35.56 19.11 -15.87
C LYS A 329 35.82 20.58 -15.55
N ASP A 330 36.24 20.89 -14.33
CA ASP A 330 36.47 22.25 -13.84
C ASP A 330 37.56 22.20 -12.76
N SER A 331 38.62 22.99 -12.91
CA SER A 331 39.80 23.00 -12.03
C SER A 331 39.47 23.40 -10.57
N THR A 332 38.25 23.89 -10.32
CA THR A 332 37.75 24.28 -8.99
C THR A 332 36.49 23.54 -8.53
N GLY A 333 35.86 22.73 -9.39
CA GLY A 333 34.58 22.08 -9.10
C GLY A 333 34.69 20.81 -8.26
N PHE A 334 33.69 20.53 -7.42
CA PHE A 334 33.59 19.29 -6.64
C PHE A 334 32.30 18.53 -6.94
N LYS A 335 32.39 17.19 -6.99
CA LYS A 335 31.25 16.29 -7.15
C LYS A 335 31.04 15.48 -5.87
N LYS A 336 29.83 15.55 -5.30
CA LYS A 336 29.42 14.69 -4.17
C LYS A 336 28.84 13.39 -4.71
N ILE A 337 29.31 12.26 -4.18
CA ILE A 337 28.86 10.92 -4.53
C ILE A 337 28.40 10.22 -3.25
N SER A 338 27.16 9.77 -3.21
CA SER A 338 26.63 8.95 -2.10
C SER A 338 27.22 7.54 -2.23
N LEU A 339 27.97 7.08 -1.23
CA LEU A 339 28.50 5.72 -1.17
C LEU A 339 27.48 4.79 -0.52
N ILE A 340 26.96 5.21 0.63
CA ILE A 340 25.86 4.56 1.34
C ILE A 340 24.81 5.63 1.57
N ASP A 341 23.68 5.50 0.89
CA ASP A 341 22.61 6.48 0.98
C ASP A 341 21.90 6.38 2.33
N LYS A 342 21.70 5.15 2.81
CA LYS A 342 21.20 4.87 4.16
C LYS A 342 21.62 3.47 4.61
N LEU A 343 22.22 3.34 5.79
CA LEU A 343 22.36 2.08 6.51
C LEU A 343 21.67 2.23 7.86
N SER A 344 20.50 1.61 8.02
CA SER A 344 19.71 1.60 9.24
C SER A 344 19.87 0.27 9.97
N LEU A 345 20.24 0.32 11.25
CA LEU A 345 20.27 -0.81 12.16
C LEU A 345 19.21 -0.57 13.22
N GLY A 346 18.35 -1.55 13.50
CA GLY A 346 17.26 -1.43 14.46
C GLY A 346 17.13 -2.68 15.31
N MET A 347 17.12 -2.51 16.63
CA MET A 347 16.91 -3.59 17.60
C MET A 347 16.05 -3.09 18.75
N SER A 348 15.24 -3.94 19.34
CA SER A 348 14.36 -3.57 20.46
C SER A 348 14.53 -4.51 21.64
N TYR A 349 14.25 -4.02 22.83
CA TYR A 349 14.23 -4.78 24.08
C TYR A 349 12.84 -4.73 24.68
N ASN A 350 12.15 -5.87 24.71
CA ASN A 350 10.86 -6.06 25.37
C ASN A 350 11.07 -6.14 26.88
N MET A 351 10.56 -5.13 27.59
CA MET A 351 10.68 -4.99 29.05
C MET A 351 9.69 -5.88 29.82
N VAL A 352 8.68 -6.41 29.13
CA VAL A 352 7.58 -7.18 29.73
C VAL A 352 7.78 -8.68 29.59
N ALA A 353 8.47 -9.13 28.54
CA ALA A 353 8.66 -10.56 28.28
C ALA A 353 9.54 -11.23 29.35
N ASP A 354 9.19 -12.46 29.75
CA ASP A 354 9.97 -13.25 30.69
C ASP A 354 11.26 -13.80 30.05
N SER A 355 11.18 -14.16 28.76
CA SER A 355 12.29 -14.65 27.94
C SER A 355 12.27 -14.04 26.54
N PHE A 356 13.39 -14.15 25.82
CA PHE A 356 13.57 -13.59 24.47
C PHE A 356 13.33 -12.08 24.42
N LYS A 357 13.88 -11.37 25.41
CA LYS A 357 13.68 -9.93 25.60
C LYS A 357 14.22 -9.09 24.45
N TRP A 358 15.30 -9.49 23.79
CA TRP A 358 15.81 -8.77 22.61
C TRP A 358 15.07 -9.18 21.34
N SER A 359 14.80 -8.25 20.43
CA SER A 359 14.35 -8.62 19.09
C SER A 359 15.52 -9.10 18.25
N ASP A 360 15.22 -9.70 17.10
CA ASP A 360 16.21 -9.86 16.03
C ASP A 360 16.71 -8.46 15.58
N LEU A 361 17.95 -8.36 15.10
CA LEU A 361 18.55 -7.11 14.60
C LEU A 361 18.12 -6.91 13.14
N SER A 362 17.34 -5.86 12.91
CA SER A 362 16.95 -5.43 11.57
C SER A 362 18.03 -4.55 10.95
N VAL A 363 18.35 -4.79 9.68
CA VAL A 363 19.35 -4.04 8.92
C VAL A 363 18.75 -3.65 7.57
N GLY A 364 18.70 -2.36 7.28
CA GLY A 364 18.30 -1.82 5.98
C GLY A 364 19.47 -1.09 5.35
N LEU A 365 19.84 -1.45 4.12
CA LEU A 365 20.92 -0.83 3.37
C LEU A 365 20.38 -0.32 2.02
N ARG A 366 20.58 0.97 1.78
CA ARG A 366 20.22 1.66 0.54
C ARG A 366 21.47 2.20 -0.12
N LEU A 367 21.74 1.75 -1.34
CA LEU A 367 22.88 2.19 -2.14
C LEU A 367 22.38 2.87 -3.41
N LYS A 368 22.86 4.09 -3.67
CA LYS A 368 22.55 4.80 -4.91
C LYS A 368 23.65 4.53 -5.95
N LEU A 369 23.50 3.46 -6.73
CA LEU A 369 24.54 3.07 -7.70
C LEU A 369 24.58 4.01 -8.93
N SER A 370 23.45 4.62 -9.30
CA SER A 370 23.38 5.61 -10.39
C SER A 370 22.35 6.69 -10.10
N LYS A 371 22.20 7.69 -10.99
CA LYS A 371 21.15 8.73 -10.85
C LYS A 371 19.75 8.12 -10.84
N ASN A 372 19.56 7.01 -11.55
CA ASN A 372 18.25 6.42 -11.83
C ASN A 372 18.09 5.04 -11.18
N TYR A 373 19.09 4.58 -10.40
CA TYR A 373 19.04 3.26 -9.77
C TYR A 373 19.48 3.31 -8.31
N THR A 374 18.62 2.77 -7.46
CA THR A 374 18.83 2.63 -6.02
C THR A 374 18.60 1.17 -5.64
N LEU A 375 19.63 0.53 -5.09
CA LEU A 375 19.55 -0.81 -4.52
C LEU A 375 19.06 -0.71 -3.08
N ASN A 376 18.02 -1.47 -2.73
CA ASN A 376 17.55 -1.60 -1.36
C ASN A 376 17.72 -3.06 -0.91
N LEU A 377 18.45 -3.24 0.19
CA LEU A 377 18.75 -4.51 0.82
C LEU A 377 18.17 -4.49 2.23
N ASN A 378 17.38 -5.49 2.59
CA ASN A 378 16.86 -5.64 3.95
C ASN A 378 17.29 -7.00 4.49
N GLY A 379 17.96 -7.00 5.63
CA GLY A 379 18.40 -8.17 6.36
C GLY A 379 17.82 -8.21 7.77
N THR A 380 17.56 -9.41 8.27
CA THR A 380 17.23 -9.66 9.68
C THR A 380 18.28 -10.60 10.24
N PHE A 381 18.88 -10.27 11.36
CA PHE A 381 19.90 -11.05 12.04
C PHE A 381 19.32 -11.62 13.32
N ASP A 382 19.33 -12.94 13.45
CA ASP A 382 18.91 -13.65 14.66
C ASP A 382 19.85 -13.32 15.81
N THR A 383 19.28 -12.86 16.91
CA THR A 383 20.03 -12.42 18.10
C THR A 383 20.23 -13.52 19.12
N TYR A 384 19.61 -14.69 18.95
CA TYR A 384 19.69 -15.81 19.89
C TYR A 384 20.31 -17.07 19.28
N THR A 385 20.55 -18.03 20.16
CA THR A 385 21.12 -19.34 19.83
C THR A 385 20.06 -20.43 19.83
N TYR A 386 20.42 -21.59 19.27
CA TYR A 386 19.55 -22.76 19.19
C TYR A 386 20.17 -23.94 19.94
N LYS A 387 19.30 -24.82 20.43
CA LYS A 387 19.65 -26.17 20.86
C LYS A 387 18.92 -27.20 20.02
N TYR A 388 19.42 -28.41 20.02
CA TYR A 388 18.87 -29.56 19.33
C TYR A 388 18.39 -30.59 20.34
N ASN A 389 17.17 -31.08 20.18
CA ASN A 389 16.67 -32.21 20.95
C ASN A 389 16.84 -33.48 20.10
N GLU A 390 17.74 -34.38 20.51
CA GLU A 390 18.05 -35.62 19.79
C GLU A 390 16.87 -36.61 19.75
N GLN A 391 15.99 -36.59 20.76
CA GLN A 391 14.85 -37.52 20.83
C GLN A 391 13.73 -37.13 19.84
N THR A 392 13.50 -35.83 19.64
CA THR A 392 12.46 -35.30 18.75
C THR A 392 12.98 -34.93 17.37
N GLY A 393 14.30 -34.89 17.20
CA GLY A 393 14.97 -34.46 15.97
C GLY A 393 14.78 -32.98 15.64
N ARG A 394 14.33 -32.15 16.59
CA ARG A 394 13.95 -30.75 16.37
C ARG A 394 14.89 -29.78 17.08
N ALA A 395 15.24 -28.70 16.38
CA ALA A 395 15.90 -27.56 16.97
C ALA A 395 14.89 -26.60 17.61
N TYR A 396 15.30 -25.95 18.69
CA TYR A 396 14.50 -24.94 19.39
C TYR A 396 15.38 -23.76 19.80
N LYS A 397 14.80 -22.56 19.76
CA LYS A 397 15.47 -21.31 20.16
C LYS A 397 15.67 -21.31 21.67
N VAL A 398 16.80 -20.79 22.14
CA VAL A 398 17.14 -20.70 23.57
C VAL A 398 17.39 -19.24 23.92
N ASP A 399 16.94 -18.80 25.09
CA ASP A 399 17.09 -17.42 25.59
C ASP A 399 18.53 -17.11 26.03
N ILE A 400 19.49 -17.43 25.16
CA ILE A 400 20.90 -17.08 25.29
C ILE A 400 21.25 -16.27 24.03
N PRO A 401 21.37 -14.94 24.17
CA PRO A 401 21.81 -14.07 23.09
C PRO A 401 23.18 -14.49 22.54
N ARG A 402 23.36 -14.33 21.24
CA ARG A 402 24.57 -14.78 20.53
C ARG A 402 25.84 -14.10 21.04
N TRP A 403 25.76 -12.84 21.45
CA TRP A 403 26.92 -12.13 22.00
C TRP A 403 27.34 -12.67 23.36
N GLN A 404 26.41 -13.18 24.17
CA GLN A 404 26.75 -13.86 25.43
C GLN A 404 27.38 -15.24 25.18
N ALA A 405 26.99 -15.91 24.10
CA ALA A 405 27.57 -17.18 23.67
C ALA A 405 28.89 -17.01 22.85
N GLY A 406 29.44 -15.81 22.72
CA GLY A 406 30.64 -15.55 21.92
C GLY A 406 30.44 -15.69 20.40
N LYS A 407 29.19 -15.75 19.92
CA LYS A 407 28.80 -15.94 18.51
C LYS A 407 28.48 -14.62 17.77
N GLY A 408 28.96 -13.49 18.27
CA GLY A 408 28.75 -12.15 17.69
C GLY A 408 27.36 -11.54 17.97
N ILE A 409 27.08 -10.37 17.41
CA ILE A 409 25.86 -9.58 17.68
C ILE A 409 24.59 -10.16 17.03
N GLY A 410 24.75 -11.04 16.05
CA GLY A 410 23.64 -11.67 15.35
C GLY A 410 24.14 -12.53 14.18
N ARG A 411 23.33 -13.49 13.75
CA ARG A 411 23.58 -14.27 12.52
C ARG A 411 22.50 -13.93 11.51
N LEU A 412 22.87 -13.69 10.26
CA LEU A 412 21.89 -13.41 9.21
C LEU A 412 20.84 -14.52 9.20
N LYS A 413 19.57 -14.16 9.39
CA LYS A 413 18.42 -15.08 9.41
C LYS A 413 17.75 -15.09 8.05
N GLN A 414 17.59 -13.91 7.48
CA GLN A 414 17.09 -13.71 6.13
C GLN A 414 17.57 -12.38 5.55
N THR A 415 17.73 -12.33 4.24
CA THR A 415 17.90 -11.10 3.46
C THR A 415 17.23 -11.25 2.11
N GLY A 416 16.74 -10.14 1.56
CA GLY A 416 16.17 -10.09 0.22
C GLY A 416 16.67 -8.89 -0.56
N THR A 417 16.79 -9.06 -1.87
CA THR A 417 17.04 -7.96 -2.80
C THR A 417 16.29 -8.17 -4.10
N SER A 418 15.89 -7.06 -4.72
CA SER A 418 15.49 -7.05 -6.12
C SER A 418 16.30 -6.00 -6.88
N PHE A 419 16.87 -6.42 -7.99
CA PHE A 419 17.60 -5.58 -8.92
C PHE A 419 16.78 -5.45 -10.18
N SER A 420 16.27 -4.24 -10.47
CA SER A 420 15.55 -3.96 -11.70
C SER A 420 16.27 -2.91 -12.54
N TYR A 421 16.54 -3.21 -13.81
CA TYR A 421 17.13 -2.25 -14.73
C TYR A 421 16.44 -2.31 -16.09
N THR A 422 16.08 -1.15 -16.64
CA THR A 422 15.44 -1.01 -17.94
C THR A 422 16.41 -0.41 -18.94
N PHE A 423 16.73 -1.19 -19.98
CA PHE A 423 17.38 -0.69 -21.18
C PHE A 423 16.32 -0.15 -22.14
N ASN A 424 16.64 0.90 -22.86
CA ASN A 424 15.86 1.51 -23.93
C ASN A 424 16.82 2.12 -24.95
N ASN A 425 16.30 2.71 -26.03
CA ASN A 425 17.13 3.29 -27.09
C ASN A 425 18.21 4.27 -26.54
N ASP A 426 17.86 5.13 -25.58
CA ASP A 426 18.77 6.16 -25.05
C ASP A 426 19.83 5.58 -24.11
N THR A 427 19.43 4.70 -23.19
CA THR A 427 20.35 4.05 -22.25
C THR A 427 21.26 3.05 -22.97
N PHE A 428 20.77 2.36 -24.00
CA PHE A 428 21.55 1.45 -24.82
C PHE A 428 22.59 2.20 -25.66
N LYS A 429 22.20 3.28 -26.34
CA LYS A 429 23.15 4.16 -27.05
C LYS A 429 24.24 4.68 -26.14
N LYS A 430 23.89 5.06 -24.90
CA LYS A 430 24.86 5.53 -23.91
C LYS A 430 25.83 4.46 -23.40
N TRP A 431 25.40 3.20 -23.30
CA TRP A 431 26.22 2.10 -22.78
C TRP A 431 27.02 1.36 -23.84
N PHE A 432 26.48 1.25 -25.07
CA PHE A 432 27.02 0.40 -26.12
C PHE A 432 27.29 1.16 -27.45
N GLY A 433 26.87 2.43 -27.55
CA GLY A 433 27.25 3.28 -28.67
C GLY A 433 28.66 3.80 -28.49
N GLY A 434 29.63 3.18 -29.17
CA GLY A 434 30.99 3.69 -29.24
C GLY A 434 31.02 5.06 -29.92
N GLY A 435 31.57 6.06 -29.23
CA GLY A 435 32.10 7.31 -29.76
C GLY A 435 31.16 8.19 -30.60
N ASP A 436 30.56 9.21 -30.00
CA ASP A 436 30.89 10.61 -30.34
C ASP A 436 30.27 11.59 -29.32
N ASP A 437 30.96 11.78 -28.18
CA ASP A 437 30.67 12.85 -27.23
C ASP A 437 31.49 14.12 -27.58
N SER A 438 31.79 14.34 -28.87
CA SER A 438 32.61 15.45 -29.35
C SER A 438 31.95 16.28 -30.46
N LYS A 439 30.90 17.03 -30.10
CA LYS A 439 30.61 18.41 -30.55
C LYS A 439 29.12 18.74 -30.40
N LYS A 440 28.78 19.32 -29.26
CA LYS A 440 27.83 20.45 -29.17
C LYS A 440 28.12 21.20 -27.87
N LYS A 441 29.23 21.91 -27.86
CA LYS A 441 29.42 23.09 -26.99
C LYS A 441 29.02 24.30 -27.82
N GLY A 442 27.95 24.96 -27.41
CA GLY A 442 27.42 26.18 -28.01
C GLY A 442 26.30 26.73 -27.13
N GLU A 443 26.72 27.47 -26.11
CA GLU A 443 26.03 28.56 -25.37
C GLU A 443 24.62 28.36 -24.80
N GLY A 444 24.52 28.58 -23.47
CA GLY A 444 23.28 28.94 -22.79
C GLY A 444 23.03 28.21 -21.47
N ASP A 445 23.90 28.39 -20.47
CA ASP A 445 23.56 28.04 -19.08
C ASP A 445 22.49 29.03 -18.56
N ALA A 446 21.28 28.54 -18.34
CA ALA A 446 20.32 29.15 -17.43
C ALA A 446 19.39 28.07 -16.83
N ALA A 447 19.62 27.81 -15.54
CA ALA A 447 18.67 27.35 -14.53
C ALA A 447 17.92 26.02 -14.73
N GLY A 448 18.03 25.17 -13.71
CA GLY A 448 17.49 23.82 -13.69
C GLY A 448 15.97 23.71 -13.84
N ALA A 449 15.57 22.59 -14.44
CA ALA A 449 14.27 21.98 -14.22
C ALA A 449 14.45 20.47 -14.19
N GLU A 450 13.98 19.89 -13.09
CA GLU A 450 13.84 18.47 -12.82
C GLU A 450 12.97 17.82 -13.89
N SER A 451 13.47 16.81 -14.60
CA SER A 451 12.62 15.93 -15.39
C SER A 451 12.03 14.86 -14.48
N ASN A 452 10.93 15.20 -13.81
CA ASN A 452 9.97 14.22 -13.32
C ASN A 452 9.39 13.49 -14.53
N ALA A 453 9.71 12.20 -14.63
CA ALA A 453 8.96 11.29 -15.49
C ALA A 453 7.69 10.87 -14.71
N ASP A 454 6.72 11.78 -14.67
CA ASP A 454 5.37 11.46 -14.23
C ASP A 454 4.46 11.22 -15.44
N ASN A 455 3.64 10.18 -15.30
CA ASN A 455 2.57 9.78 -16.18
C ASN A 455 1.70 10.98 -16.59
N ALA A 456 1.54 11.19 -17.89
CA ALA A 456 0.47 12.02 -18.43
C ALA A 456 -0.64 11.10 -18.96
N ASP A 457 -1.57 10.79 -18.05
CA ASP A 457 -2.94 10.44 -18.35
C ASP A 457 -3.54 11.48 -19.32
N MET A 458 -4.11 11.00 -20.42
CA MET A 458 -5.02 11.80 -21.22
C MET A 458 -6.35 11.89 -20.46
N ASN A 459 -6.70 13.07 -19.93
CA ASN A 459 -8.08 13.59 -19.89
C ASN A 459 -8.12 14.97 -19.20
N GLY A 460 -8.66 15.98 -19.88
CA GLY A 460 -9.08 17.25 -19.29
C GLY A 460 -9.26 18.37 -20.34
N PRO A 461 -10.24 19.28 -20.18
CA PRO A 461 -11.20 19.63 -21.23
C PRO A 461 -10.95 20.96 -21.96
N GLU A 462 -11.66 21.13 -23.07
CA GLU A 462 -11.85 22.36 -23.86
C GLU A 462 -12.48 23.48 -23.03
N ASP A 463 -11.89 24.68 -23.06
CA ASP A 463 -12.48 25.93 -23.58
C ASP A 463 -11.69 27.17 -23.10
N GLY A 464 -11.47 28.13 -24.01
CA GLY A 464 -10.98 29.48 -23.65
C GLY A 464 -10.02 30.13 -24.65
N GLU A 465 -10.60 30.70 -25.70
CA GLU A 465 -10.05 31.58 -26.74
C GLU A 465 -8.73 32.34 -26.46
N LYS A 466 -7.73 32.15 -27.34
CA LYS A 466 -6.86 33.24 -27.80
C LYS A 466 -6.66 33.17 -29.32
N LYS A 467 -6.78 34.35 -29.90
CA LYS A 467 -7.00 34.68 -31.32
C LYS A 467 -5.97 34.12 -32.30
N SER A 468 -6.51 33.75 -33.45
CA SER A 468 -5.90 33.39 -34.73
C SER A 468 -4.70 34.24 -35.14
N SER A 469 -3.59 33.59 -35.49
CA SER A 469 -2.81 33.88 -36.71
C SER A 469 -1.65 32.90 -36.84
N ARG A 470 -1.81 31.89 -37.71
CA ARG A 470 -0.78 31.33 -38.60
C ARG A 470 -1.37 30.15 -39.37
N LEU A 471 -2.00 30.52 -40.47
CA LEU A 471 -2.31 29.69 -41.62
C LEU A 471 -1.03 28.99 -42.14
N LEU A 472 -1.18 27.72 -42.50
CA LEU A 472 -0.26 26.88 -43.29
C LEU A 472 1.17 26.67 -42.74
N GLY A 473 1.30 25.76 -41.77
CA GLY A 473 2.54 25.03 -41.49
C GLY A 473 2.32 23.54 -41.74
N LYS A 474 2.67 23.06 -42.93
CA LYS A 474 2.74 21.63 -43.28
C LYS A 474 3.64 20.95 -42.23
N LYS A 475 3.12 19.99 -41.45
CA LYS A 475 3.93 19.14 -40.56
C LYS A 475 5.03 18.49 -41.39
N LYS A 476 6.26 19.00 -41.30
CA LYS A 476 7.45 18.28 -41.76
C LYS A 476 7.70 17.16 -40.77
N GLU A 477 7.38 15.94 -41.17
CA GLU A 477 7.97 14.73 -40.60
C GLU A 477 9.42 14.67 -41.10
N ASP A 478 10.33 15.44 -40.49
CA ASP A 478 11.75 15.31 -40.76
C ASP A 478 12.25 14.05 -40.03
N GLY A 479 12.35 12.95 -40.78
CA GLY A 479 13.09 11.77 -40.35
C GLY A 479 14.59 12.06 -40.27
N GLU A 480 15.27 11.48 -39.29
CA GLU A 480 16.72 11.36 -39.35
C GLU A 480 17.05 10.40 -40.50
N TYR A 481 17.99 10.75 -41.37
CA TYR A 481 18.50 9.88 -42.44
C TYR A 481 19.95 9.49 -42.12
N ASP A 482 20.38 8.28 -42.48
CA ASP A 482 21.78 7.87 -42.35
C ASP A 482 22.67 8.53 -43.41
N ALA A 483 23.99 8.26 -43.35
CA ALA A 483 24.98 8.83 -44.27
C ALA A 483 24.73 8.47 -45.75
N ASP A 484 23.95 7.41 -46.00
CA ASP A 484 23.61 6.91 -47.33
C ASP A 484 22.20 7.37 -47.79
N GLY A 485 21.52 8.21 -46.98
CA GLY A 485 20.23 8.81 -47.34
C GLY A 485 19.01 7.94 -47.04
N TYR A 486 19.14 6.87 -46.25
CA TYR A 486 18.01 6.05 -45.82
C TYR A 486 17.37 6.59 -44.55
N TYR A 487 16.03 6.56 -44.48
CA TYR A 487 15.27 6.99 -43.31
C TYR A 487 15.59 6.10 -42.10
N MET A 488 16.22 6.66 -41.07
CA MET A 488 16.44 6.01 -39.78
C MET A 488 15.14 5.95 -38.98
N ALA A 489 14.35 4.91 -39.23
CA ALA A 489 13.20 4.60 -38.38
C ALA A 489 13.68 4.21 -36.97
N LYS A 490 13.57 5.13 -36.01
CA LYS A 490 13.79 4.82 -34.58
C LYS A 490 12.65 3.96 -34.08
N VAL A 491 12.85 2.64 -34.08
CA VAL A 491 11.95 1.68 -33.41
C VAL A 491 12.10 1.85 -31.90
N PRO A 492 11.07 2.34 -31.18
CA PRO A 492 11.12 2.43 -29.73
C PRO A 492 11.09 1.02 -29.15
N TRP A 493 12.05 0.72 -28.28
CA TRP A 493 12.08 -0.50 -27.51
C TRP A 493 12.51 -0.23 -26.07
N SER A 494 12.03 -1.08 -25.17
CA SER A 494 12.49 -1.15 -23.80
C SER A 494 12.60 -2.61 -23.37
N LEU A 495 13.64 -2.95 -22.62
CA LEU A 495 13.87 -4.26 -22.05
C LEU A 495 14.26 -4.10 -20.59
N SER A 496 13.39 -4.54 -19.71
CA SER A 496 13.57 -4.53 -18.26
C SER A 496 13.99 -5.91 -17.78
N PHE A 497 15.07 -5.96 -17.02
CA PHE A 497 15.51 -7.15 -16.28
C PHE A 497 15.20 -6.92 -14.81
N ASN A 498 14.59 -7.90 -14.15
CA ASN A 498 14.35 -7.91 -12.72
C ASN A 498 14.93 -9.19 -12.13
N TYR A 499 16.04 -9.08 -11.43
CA TYR A 499 16.62 -10.16 -10.65
C TYR A 499 16.14 -10.06 -9.22
N SER A 500 15.44 -11.08 -8.73
CA SER A 500 14.99 -11.18 -7.35
C SER A 500 15.76 -12.30 -6.65
N MET A 501 16.19 -12.04 -5.42
CA MET A 501 16.94 -12.99 -4.62
C MET A 501 16.49 -12.89 -3.17
N SER A 502 16.24 -14.05 -2.56
CA SER A 502 15.96 -14.24 -1.14
C SER A 502 16.90 -15.29 -0.59
N LEU A 503 17.58 -14.98 0.50
CA LEU A 503 18.41 -15.91 1.26
C LEU A 503 17.84 -15.99 2.67
N GLY A 504 17.59 -17.20 3.18
CA GLY A 504 17.05 -17.39 4.53
C GLY A 504 17.46 -18.72 5.14
N TYR A 505 17.14 -18.94 6.41
CA TYR A 505 17.28 -20.27 7.01
C TYR A 505 16.39 -21.29 6.29
N SER A 506 16.97 -22.45 5.98
CA SER A 506 16.25 -23.60 5.47
C SER A 506 15.62 -24.40 6.62
N ASN A 507 14.84 -25.43 6.27
CA ASN A 507 14.30 -26.38 7.25
C ASN A 507 15.34 -27.37 7.78
N GLU A 508 16.58 -27.32 7.28
CA GLU A 508 17.67 -28.20 7.72
C GLU A 508 18.49 -27.55 8.84
N PHE A 509 18.60 -28.25 9.97
CA PHE A 509 19.44 -27.85 11.09
C PHE A 509 20.74 -28.66 11.10
N ASP A 510 21.87 -28.02 11.35
CA ASP A 510 23.17 -28.67 11.59
C ASP A 510 23.37 -28.83 13.11
N PRO A 511 23.21 -30.06 13.67
CA PRO A 511 23.34 -30.28 15.11
C PRO A 511 24.76 -30.07 15.64
N LYS A 512 25.79 -30.20 14.79
CA LYS A 512 27.19 -30.00 15.21
C LYS A 512 27.50 -28.52 15.43
N LYS A 513 26.96 -27.66 14.55
CA LYS A 513 27.14 -26.20 14.64
C LYS A 513 26.09 -25.53 15.52
N MET A 514 24.98 -26.22 15.75
CA MET A 514 23.77 -25.70 16.40
C MET A 514 23.18 -24.50 15.63
N GLU A 515 23.04 -24.69 14.32
CA GLU A 515 22.71 -23.63 13.37
C GLU A 515 21.88 -24.17 12.18
N TYR A 516 20.86 -23.42 11.74
CA TYR A 516 20.16 -23.72 10.49
C TYR A 516 21.06 -23.51 9.28
N LYS A 517 20.91 -24.33 8.24
CA LYS A 517 21.54 -24.07 6.92
C LYS A 517 20.80 -22.95 6.20
N TYR A 518 21.42 -22.39 5.16
CA TYR A 518 20.75 -21.39 4.31
C TYR A 518 20.11 -22.04 3.10
N ALA A 519 18.96 -21.52 2.68
CA ALA A 519 18.36 -21.72 1.38
C ALA A 519 18.41 -20.40 0.61
N LEU A 520 18.84 -20.46 -0.65
CA LEU A 520 18.83 -19.36 -1.60
C LEU A 520 17.72 -19.65 -2.60
N THR A 521 16.81 -18.69 -2.79
CA THR A 521 15.82 -18.70 -3.86
C THR A 521 16.03 -17.46 -4.70
N HIS A 522 16.15 -17.62 -6.00
CA HIS A 522 16.39 -16.52 -6.92
C HIS A 522 15.75 -16.75 -8.28
N ALA A 523 15.28 -15.67 -8.88
CA ALA A 523 14.60 -15.68 -10.17
C ALA A 523 14.97 -14.44 -10.98
N LEU A 524 15.04 -14.59 -12.29
CA LEU A 524 15.28 -13.50 -13.23
C LEU A 524 14.06 -13.34 -14.14
N SER A 525 13.38 -12.22 -14.00
CA SER A 525 12.27 -11.82 -14.87
C SER A 525 12.77 -10.85 -15.95
N PHE A 526 12.24 -11.03 -17.15
CA PHE A 526 12.45 -10.18 -18.30
C PHE A 526 11.10 -9.58 -18.68
N ASN A 527 11.07 -8.31 -19.01
CA ASN A 527 9.89 -7.64 -19.57
C ASN A 527 10.34 -6.73 -20.72
N GLY A 528 9.95 -7.04 -21.94
CA GLY A 528 10.30 -6.23 -23.10
C GLY A 528 9.05 -5.68 -23.79
N ASN A 529 9.15 -4.45 -24.26
CA ASN A 529 8.19 -3.83 -25.16
C ASN A 529 8.94 -3.30 -26.39
N ILE A 530 8.47 -3.65 -27.58
CA ILE A 530 8.97 -3.13 -28.85
C ILE A 530 7.81 -2.65 -29.69
N GLN A 531 7.99 -1.50 -30.35
CA GLN A 531 6.99 -0.92 -31.25
C GLN A 531 7.58 -0.80 -32.67
N PRO A 532 7.63 -1.90 -33.45
CA PRO A 532 8.26 -1.91 -34.77
C PRO A 532 7.76 -0.82 -35.71
N THR A 533 6.49 -0.44 -35.59
CA THR A 533 5.88 0.70 -36.30
C THR A 533 4.85 1.39 -35.39
N LYS A 534 4.39 2.60 -35.75
CA LYS A 534 3.47 3.43 -34.96
C LYS A 534 2.19 2.71 -34.49
N ASN A 535 1.76 1.68 -35.22
CA ASN A 535 0.51 0.97 -34.97
C ASN A 535 0.69 -0.41 -34.33
N TRP A 536 1.92 -0.85 -34.06
CA TRP A 536 2.21 -2.15 -33.47
C TRP A 536 2.86 -2.00 -32.09
N SER A 537 2.44 -2.83 -31.14
CA SER A 537 3.10 -3.00 -29.85
C SER A 537 3.22 -4.48 -29.55
N PHE A 538 4.45 -4.92 -29.30
CA PHE A 538 4.78 -6.27 -28.88
C PHE A 538 5.36 -6.20 -27.47
N ASN A 539 4.67 -6.83 -26.53
CA ASN A 539 5.10 -6.93 -25.14
C ASN A 539 5.36 -8.40 -24.83
N PHE A 540 6.45 -8.70 -24.16
CA PHE A 540 6.69 -10.04 -23.63
C PHE A 540 7.19 -9.95 -22.20
N ASN A 541 6.83 -10.95 -21.40
CA ASN A 541 7.41 -11.15 -20.09
C ASN A 541 7.77 -12.63 -19.92
N ALA A 542 8.91 -12.90 -19.31
CA ALA A 542 9.34 -14.26 -18.98
C ALA A 542 10.00 -14.27 -17.61
N THR A 543 9.83 -15.32 -16.83
CA THR A 543 10.53 -15.51 -15.56
C THR A 543 11.31 -16.81 -15.59
N TYR A 544 12.61 -16.73 -15.36
CA TYR A 544 13.51 -17.86 -15.20
C TYR A 544 13.74 -18.13 -13.71
N ASP A 545 13.41 -19.33 -13.27
CA ASP A 545 13.60 -19.81 -11.90
C ASP A 545 14.88 -20.68 -11.88
N PHE A 546 15.85 -20.26 -11.10
CA PHE A 546 17.16 -20.90 -11.03
C PHE A 546 17.15 -22.16 -10.14
N ASP A 547 16.21 -22.31 -9.21
CA ASP A 547 16.11 -23.51 -8.37
C ASP A 547 15.63 -24.69 -9.25
N THR A 548 14.64 -24.43 -10.10
CA THR A 548 14.07 -25.43 -11.02
C THR A 548 14.77 -25.50 -12.38
N HIS A 549 15.70 -24.57 -12.65
CA HIS A 549 16.42 -24.40 -13.92
C HIS A 549 15.50 -24.27 -15.15
N LYS A 550 14.32 -23.66 -14.97
CA LYS A 550 13.26 -23.57 -15.99
C LYS A 550 12.68 -22.16 -16.09
N VAL A 551 12.18 -21.82 -17.28
CA VAL A 551 11.30 -20.66 -17.46
C VAL A 551 9.92 -21.03 -16.91
N SER A 552 9.50 -20.40 -15.81
CA SER A 552 8.24 -20.70 -15.11
C SER A 552 7.03 -20.35 -15.98
N TYR A 553 7.06 -19.17 -16.61
CA TYR A 553 6.03 -18.68 -17.52
C TYR A 553 6.64 -17.66 -18.49
N MET A 554 6.17 -17.69 -19.74
CA MET A 554 6.40 -16.64 -20.73
C MET A 554 5.05 -16.20 -21.27
N THR A 555 4.78 -14.90 -21.32
CA THR A 555 3.55 -14.34 -21.91
C THR A 555 3.95 -13.34 -22.96
N CYS A 556 3.31 -13.42 -24.12
CA CYS A 556 3.51 -12.52 -25.24
C CYS A 556 2.17 -11.86 -25.58
N ASN A 557 2.16 -10.54 -25.65
CA ASN A 557 1.00 -9.73 -26.00
C ASN A 557 1.34 -8.87 -27.21
N ILE A 558 0.57 -9.02 -28.26
CA ILE A 558 0.72 -8.30 -29.53
C ILE A 558 -0.54 -7.48 -29.73
N THR A 559 -0.38 -6.19 -29.98
CA THR A 559 -1.49 -5.30 -30.35
C THR A 559 -1.17 -4.60 -31.65
N ARG A 560 -2.15 -4.56 -32.56
CA ARG A 560 -2.08 -3.76 -33.80
C ARG A 560 -3.33 -2.89 -33.94
N ASN A 561 -3.12 -1.59 -34.07
CA ASN A 561 -4.18 -0.63 -34.37
C ASN A 561 -4.38 -0.51 -35.88
N MET A 562 -5.60 -0.75 -36.35
CA MET A 562 -6.02 -0.75 -37.75
C MET A 562 -7.16 0.25 -37.97
N HIS A 563 -6.93 1.52 -37.61
CA HIS A 563 -7.85 2.66 -37.72
C HIS A 563 -9.21 2.47 -37.00
N CYS A 564 -10.11 1.67 -37.56
CA CYS A 564 -11.41 1.34 -36.99
C CYS A 564 -11.43 0.03 -36.20
N PHE A 565 -10.41 -0.82 -36.37
CA PHE A 565 -10.29 -2.11 -35.70
C PHE A 565 -9.01 -2.18 -34.87
N GLN A 566 -9.05 -2.93 -33.78
CA GLN A 566 -7.89 -3.26 -32.97
C GLN A 566 -7.75 -4.78 -32.93
N MET A 567 -6.57 -5.25 -33.31
CA MET A 567 -6.19 -6.65 -33.18
C MET A 567 -5.36 -6.82 -31.91
N THR A 568 -5.71 -7.81 -31.10
CA THR A 568 -4.97 -8.21 -29.91
C THR A 568 -4.74 -9.71 -29.91
N ALA A 569 -3.50 -10.13 -29.65
CA ALA A 569 -3.13 -11.53 -29.50
C ALA A 569 -2.35 -11.67 -28.19
N SER A 570 -2.79 -12.54 -27.30
CA SER A 570 -2.09 -12.91 -26.07
C SER A 570 -1.82 -14.40 -26.10
N PHE A 571 -0.59 -14.84 -25.87
CA PHE A 571 -0.26 -16.26 -25.83
C PHE A 571 0.83 -16.57 -24.82
N ILE A 572 0.77 -17.78 -24.28
CA ILE A 572 1.71 -18.35 -23.31
C ILE A 572 2.42 -19.53 -23.99
N PRO A 573 3.58 -19.30 -24.62
CA PRO A 573 4.28 -20.36 -25.34
C PRO A 573 5.00 -21.35 -24.40
N ILE A 574 5.42 -20.86 -23.22
CA ILE A 574 6.21 -21.62 -22.23
C ILE A 574 5.55 -21.48 -20.86
N GLY A 575 5.36 -22.60 -20.17
CA GLY A 575 4.74 -22.68 -18.86
C GLY A 575 3.77 -23.87 -18.77
N PRO A 576 3.28 -24.20 -17.56
CA PRO A 576 2.35 -25.31 -17.37
C PRO A 576 0.99 -25.09 -18.04
N TYR A 577 0.59 -23.84 -18.27
CA TYR A 577 -0.70 -23.48 -18.86
C TYR A 577 -0.51 -22.79 -20.22
N LYS A 578 -0.11 -23.58 -21.23
CA LYS A 578 -0.05 -23.07 -22.61
C LYS A 578 -1.46 -22.70 -23.08
N SER A 579 -1.62 -21.48 -23.56
CA SER A 579 -2.90 -20.95 -24.04
C SER A 579 -2.65 -19.81 -25.02
N TYR A 580 -3.66 -19.51 -25.83
CA TYR A 580 -3.68 -18.27 -26.62
C TYR A 580 -5.08 -17.68 -26.65
N THR A 581 -5.14 -16.38 -26.91
CA THR A 581 -6.35 -15.64 -27.17
C THR A 581 -6.04 -14.62 -28.25
N PHE A 582 -6.87 -14.61 -29.28
CA PHE A 582 -6.80 -13.70 -30.40
C PHE A 582 -8.16 -13.01 -30.51
N SER A 583 -8.14 -11.69 -30.61
CA SER A 583 -9.34 -10.88 -30.76
C SER A 583 -9.13 -9.77 -31.78
N VAL A 584 -10.11 -9.58 -32.65
CA VAL A 584 -10.24 -8.40 -33.49
C VAL A 584 -11.55 -7.73 -33.13
N ALA A 585 -11.49 -6.51 -32.62
CA ALA A 585 -12.68 -5.76 -32.19
C ALA A 585 -12.68 -4.36 -32.83
N VAL A 586 -13.87 -3.77 -32.98
CA VAL A 586 -14.00 -2.37 -33.42
C VAL A 586 -13.48 -1.45 -32.30
N SER A 587 -12.64 -0.49 -32.65
CA SER A 587 -12.02 0.46 -31.71
C SER A 587 -13.04 1.43 -31.07
N SER A 588 -14.19 1.64 -31.73
CA SER A 588 -15.27 2.51 -31.24
C SER A 588 -16.02 1.88 -30.07
N SER A 589 -16.21 2.65 -29.00
CA SER A 589 -16.97 2.22 -27.82
C SER A 589 -18.45 1.94 -28.08
N LEU A 590 -19.00 2.42 -29.20
CA LEU A 590 -20.40 2.23 -29.60
C LEU A 590 -20.67 0.89 -30.28
N LEU A 591 -19.64 0.19 -30.78
CA LEU A 591 -19.76 -1.04 -31.58
C LEU A 591 -18.98 -2.22 -30.98
N LYS A 592 -18.88 -2.27 -29.65
CA LYS A 592 -18.12 -3.31 -28.92
C LYS A 592 -18.59 -4.75 -29.17
N ASP A 593 -19.82 -4.93 -29.65
CA ASP A 593 -20.37 -6.25 -29.97
C ASP A 593 -19.82 -6.83 -31.27
N LEU A 594 -19.28 -5.99 -32.17
CA LEU A 594 -18.61 -6.46 -33.39
C LEU A 594 -17.17 -6.86 -33.07
N LYS A 595 -17.00 -8.11 -32.65
CA LYS A 595 -15.71 -8.71 -32.32
C LYS A 595 -15.59 -10.14 -32.84
N TYR A 596 -14.43 -10.49 -33.36
CA TYR A 596 -14.02 -11.86 -33.60
C TYR A 596 -13.09 -12.29 -32.47
N ASN A 597 -13.39 -13.39 -31.80
CA ASN A 597 -12.60 -13.93 -30.72
C ASN A 597 -12.29 -15.40 -30.97
N GLN A 598 -11.04 -15.79 -30.80
CA GLN A 598 -10.58 -17.17 -30.80
C GLN A 598 -9.67 -17.38 -29.60
N SER A 599 -9.88 -18.45 -28.84
CA SER A 599 -9.04 -18.79 -27.70
C SER A 599 -8.82 -20.28 -27.62
N SER A 600 -7.73 -20.70 -27.02
CA SER A 600 -7.47 -22.07 -26.61
C SER A 600 -7.21 -22.09 -25.12
N SER A 601 -7.85 -23.02 -24.41
CA SER A 601 -7.58 -23.27 -23.00
C SER A 601 -6.66 -24.47 -22.81
N TYR A 602 -5.86 -24.47 -21.73
CA TYR A 602 -5.03 -25.62 -21.35
C TYR A 602 -5.84 -26.92 -21.12
N ARG A 603 -7.15 -26.80 -20.89
CA ARG A 603 -8.08 -27.94 -20.75
C ARG A 603 -8.55 -28.49 -22.10
N GLU A 604 -8.50 -27.70 -23.16
CA GLU A 604 -8.81 -28.09 -24.53
C GLU A 604 -7.52 -28.48 -25.23
N GLY A 605 -7.05 -29.70 -24.97
CA GLY A 605 -5.78 -30.22 -25.44
C GLY A 605 -5.64 -30.22 -26.97
N GLN A 606 -5.09 -29.13 -27.53
CA GLN A 606 -4.49 -29.17 -28.87
C GLN A 606 -2.97 -29.31 -28.72
N GLN A 607 -2.48 -30.51 -29.03
CA GLN A 607 -1.07 -30.77 -29.30
C GLN A 607 -0.70 -30.05 -30.59
N TRP A 608 0.23 -29.11 -30.51
CA TRP A 608 0.91 -28.57 -31.69
C TRP A 608 2.12 -29.45 -32.01
N TYR A 609 2.33 -29.71 -33.30
CA TYR A 609 3.48 -30.42 -33.87
C TYR A 609 4.72 -29.53 -33.93
#